data_AF-A0A2D4LRR1-F1
#
_entry.id   AF-A0A2D4LRR1-F1
#
_cell.length_a   1.000
_cell.length_b   1.000
_cell.length_c   1.000
_cell.angle_alpha   90.00
_cell.angle_beta   90.00
_cell.angle_gamma   90.00
#
_symmetry.space_group_name_H-M   'P 1'
#
loop_
_entity.id
_entity.type
_entity.pdbx_description
1 polymer ?
#
loop_
_entity_poly.entity_id
_entity_poly.type
_entity_poly.pdbx_seq_one_letter_code
_entity_poly.pdbx_strand_id
1 'polypeptide(L)'
;VKAEEALKPEDKKAELALRKAQHSDAWAIKAATAASFFTRASLRWLCHLRSNIPSSNIRAQQDIAKLIAAAEFSADATFHSVKFSVRAIASHMAARRLLWLRHWQ
;
A
#
# COMPACT_ATOMS: atom_id res chain seq x y z
N VAL A 1 27.49 -11.95 -18.08
CA VAL A 1 27.24 -13.38 -17.76
C VAL A 1 27.83 -13.82 -16.42
N LYS A 2 28.94 -13.28 -15.89
CA LYS A 2 29.50 -13.75 -14.59
C LYS A 2 29.10 -12.91 -13.37
N ALA A 3 27.86 -13.04 -12.90
CA ALA A 3 27.47 -12.62 -11.55
C ALA A 3 26.41 -13.54 -10.98
N GLU A 4 25.45 -13.97 -11.81
CA GLU A 4 24.47 -15.00 -11.42
C GLU A 4 25.07 -16.40 -11.28
N GLU A 5 26.22 -16.72 -11.87
CA GLU A 5 26.91 -18.00 -11.67
C GLU A 5 27.59 -18.11 -10.30
N ALA A 6 27.78 -16.98 -9.62
CA ALA A 6 28.61 -16.88 -8.43
C ALA A 6 27.83 -17.29 -7.16
N LEU A 7 26.55 -16.93 -7.07
CA LEU A 7 25.69 -17.28 -5.92
C LEU A 7 25.46 -18.79 -5.79
N LYS A 8 25.46 -19.30 -4.55
CA LYS A 8 25.07 -20.69 -4.28
C LYS A 8 23.60 -20.90 -4.67
N PRO A 9 23.17 -22.14 -5.00
CA PRO A 9 21.79 -22.42 -5.40
C PRO A 9 20.74 -21.93 -4.38
N GLU A 10 21.07 -21.98 -3.09
CA GLU A 10 20.22 -21.48 -2.00
C GLU A 10 20.09 -19.96 -2.03
N ASP A 11 21.19 -19.24 -2.24
CA ASP A 11 21.20 -17.79 -2.35
C ASP A 11 20.48 -17.30 -3.61
N LYS A 12 20.54 -18.05 -4.71
CA LYS A 12 19.73 -17.77 -5.92
C LYS A 12 18.23 -17.85 -5.64
N LYS A 13 17.80 -18.86 -4.86
CA LYS A 13 16.40 -18.99 -4.44
C LYS A 13 15.99 -17.84 -3.54
N ALA A 14 16.85 -17.42 -2.60
CA ALA A 14 16.60 -16.28 -1.72
C ALA A 14 16.49 -14.96 -2.50
N GLU A 15 17.41 -14.68 -3.44
CA GLU A 15 17.36 -13.50 -4.31
C GLU A 15 16.06 -13.47 -5.14
N LEU A 16 15.66 -14.61 -5.70
CA LEU A 16 14.40 -14.71 -6.46
C LEU A 16 13.18 -14.43 -5.56
N ALA A 17 13.16 -14.98 -4.35
CA ALA A 17 12.09 -14.74 -3.38
C ALA A 17 11.99 -13.25 -3.02
N LEU A 18 13.13 -12.60 -2.75
CA LEU A 18 13.20 -11.17 -2.44
C LEU A 18 12.72 -10.28 -3.62
N ARG A 19 13.05 -10.64 -4.86
CA ARG A 19 12.54 -9.93 -6.05
C ARG A 19 11.03 -10.06 -6.20
N LYS A 20 10.49 -11.26 -6.00
CA LYS A 20 9.04 -11.50 -6.05
C LYS A 20 8.30 -10.73 -4.96
N ALA A 21 8.84 -10.72 -3.74
CA ALA A 21 8.28 -9.97 -2.62
C ALA A 21 8.27 -8.46 -2.90
N GLN A 22 9.39 -7.89 -3.36
CA GLN A 22 9.46 -6.48 -3.78
C GLN A 22 8.43 -6.13 -4.88
N HIS A 23 8.23 -7.02 -5.86
CA HIS A 23 7.24 -6.82 -6.91
C HIS A 23 5.81 -6.82 -6.35
N SER A 24 5.51 -7.73 -5.43
CA SER A 24 4.23 -7.77 -4.71
C SER A 24 3.97 -6.49 -3.91
N ASP A 25 4.98 -6.01 -3.17
CA ASP A 25 4.88 -4.75 -2.42
C ASP A 25 4.63 -3.55 -3.35
N ALA A 26 5.26 -3.52 -4.52
CA ALA A 26 5.03 -2.46 -5.51
C ALA A 26 3.58 -2.44 -6.02
N TRP A 27 2.99 -3.62 -6.26
CA TRP A 27 1.57 -3.74 -6.59
C TRP A 27 0.67 -3.31 -5.43
N ALA A 28 1.02 -3.67 -4.19
CA ALA A 28 0.30 -3.24 -3.00
C ALA A 28 0.31 -1.71 -2.85
N ILE A 29 1.45 -1.05 -3.07
CA ILE A 29 1.57 0.42 -3.08
C ILE A 29 0.64 1.02 -4.13
N LYS A 30 0.66 0.50 -5.37
CA LYS A 30 -0.17 1.02 -6.46
C LYS A 30 -1.66 0.89 -6.13
N ALA A 31 -2.09 -0.27 -5.66
CA ALA A 31 -3.48 -0.53 -5.28
C ALA A 31 -3.91 0.36 -4.10
N ALA A 32 -3.11 0.42 -3.04
CA ALA A 32 -3.43 1.21 -1.85
C ALA A 32 -3.44 2.73 -2.14
N THR A 33 -2.53 3.22 -2.99
CA THR A 33 -2.51 4.62 -3.43
C THR A 33 -3.77 4.96 -4.24
N ALA A 34 -4.15 4.10 -5.20
CA ALA A 34 -5.37 4.29 -5.97
C ALA A 34 -6.62 4.29 -5.07
N ALA A 35 -6.71 3.33 -4.14
CA ALA A 35 -7.81 3.25 -3.18
C ALA A 35 -7.88 4.51 -2.31
N SER A 36 -6.75 4.97 -1.76
CA SER A 36 -6.69 6.21 -0.96
C SER A 36 -7.14 7.43 -1.77
N PHE A 37 -6.66 7.56 -3.01
CA PHE A 37 -7.04 8.66 -3.90
C PHE A 37 -8.56 8.68 -4.16
N PHE A 38 -9.14 7.56 -4.61
CA PHE A 38 -10.57 7.50 -4.93
C PHE A 38 -11.43 7.65 -3.68
N THR A 39 -11.00 7.11 -2.53
CA THR A 39 -11.72 7.31 -1.26
C THR A 39 -11.73 8.78 -0.87
N ARG A 40 -10.60 9.48 -0.95
CA ARG A 40 -10.51 10.93 -0.68
C ARG A 40 -11.33 11.77 -1.67
N ALA A 41 -11.39 11.37 -2.94
CA ALA A 41 -12.27 12.01 -3.92
C ALA A 41 -13.74 11.80 -3.55
N SER A 42 -14.13 10.58 -3.17
CA SER A 42 -15.50 10.25 -2.77
C SER A 42 -15.97 11.03 -1.54
N LEU A 43 -15.06 11.36 -0.60
CA LEU A 43 -15.38 12.21 0.54
C LEU A 43 -15.92 13.59 0.12
N ARG A 44 -15.36 14.19 -0.95
CA ARG A 44 -15.88 15.47 -1.45
C ARG A 44 -17.32 15.35 -1.93
N TRP A 45 -17.64 14.24 -2.61
CA TRP A 45 -19.00 13.96 -3.06
C TRP A 45 -19.95 13.66 -1.91
N LEU A 46 -19.49 12.91 -0.89
CA LEU A 46 -20.28 12.64 0.31
C LEU A 46 -20.56 13.91 1.12
N CYS A 47 -19.58 14.79 1.29
CA CYS A 47 -19.77 16.09 1.94
C CYS A 47 -20.75 16.96 1.14
N HIS A 48 -20.63 16.99 -0.19
CA HIS A 48 -21.59 17.71 -1.03
C HIS A 48 -23.01 17.13 -0.90
N LEU A 49 -23.15 15.81 -0.94
CA LEU A 49 -24.42 15.13 -0.77
C LEU A 49 -25.04 15.42 0.61
N ARG A 50 -24.24 15.45 1.68
CA ARG A 50 -24.69 15.78 3.03
C ARG A 50 -25.29 17.18 3.11
N SER A 51 -24.69 18.15 2.43
CA SER A 51 -25.20 19.53 2.37
C SER A 51 -26.53 19.65 1.61
N ASN A 52 -26.83 18.71 0.72
CA ASN A 52 -28.07 18.70 -0.07
C ASN A 52 -29.21 17.94 0.62
N ILE A 53 -28.93 17.12 1.63
CA ILE A 53 -29.95 16.38 2.37
C ILE A 53 -30.68 17.35 3.33
N PRO A 54 -32.03 17.45 3.28
CA PRO A 54 -32.78 18.27 4.21
C PRO A 54 -32.47 17.92 5.67
N SER A 55 -32.27 18.94 6.52
CA SER A 55 -31.97 18.76 7.95
C SER A 55 -33.07 18.04 8.73
N SER A 56 -34.30 18.08 8.23
CA SER A 56 -35.44 17.33 8.77
C SER A 56 -35.30 15.81 8.61
N ASN A 57 -34.50 15.34 7.65
CA ASN A 57 -34.23 13.92 7.46
C ASN A 57 -33.04 13.47 8.32
N ILE A 58 -33.29 13.35 9.63
CA ILE A 58 -32.29 13.02 10.65
C ILE A 58 -31.59 11.69 10.33
N ARG A 59 -32.34 10.68 9.86
CA ARG A 59 -31.78 9.36 9.52
C ARG A 59 -30.75 9.48 8.39
N ALA A 60 -31.12 10.13 7.29
CA ALA A 60 -30.21 10.32 6.17
C ALA A 60 -28.97 11.15 6.57
N GLN A 61 -29.12 12.16 7.42
CA GLN A 61 -28.01 12.94 7.98
C GLN A 61 -27.05 12.09 8.83
N GLN A 62 -27.58 11.18 9.65
CA GLN A 62 -26.76 10.27 10.45
C GLN A 62 -26.05 9.23 9.58
N ASP A 63 -26.75 8.65 8.62
CA ASP A 63 -26.18 7.60 7.77
C ASP A 63 -25.07 8.16 6.87
N ILE A 64 -25.25 9.36 6.30
CA ILE A 64 -24.17 9.99 5.53
C ILE A 64 -22.98 10.40 6.40
N ALA A 65 -23.20 10.80 7.65
CA ALA A 65 -22.10 11.08 8.58
C ALA A 65 -21.28 9.81 8.87
N LYS A 66 -21.93 8.65 9.03
CA LYS A 66 -21.23 7.36 9.17
C LYS A 66 -20.42 7.00 7.92
N LEU A 67 -20.98 7.24 6.73
CA LEU A 67 -20.28 7.00 5.45
C LEU A 67 -19.05 7.89 5.30
N ILE A 68 -19.15 9.17 5.68
CA ILE A 68 -18.00 10.09 5.70
C ILE A 68 -16.91 9.57 6.64
N ALA A 69 -17.26 9.22 7.88
CA ALA A 69 -16.29 8.69 8.84
C ALA A 69 -15.64 7.37 8.35
N ALA A 70 -16.41 6.47 7.74
CA ALA A 70 -15.89 5.23 7.17
C ALA A 70 -14.93 5.48 5.98
N ALA A 71 -15.24 6.45 5.12
CA ALA A 71 -14.38 6.83 4.01
C ALA A 71 -13.11 7.55 4.49
N GLU A 72 -13.17 8.42 5.50
CA GLU A 72 -11.99 9.01 6.14
C GLU A 72 -11.06 7.93 6.69
N PHE A 73 -11.61 7.00 7.49
CA PHE A 73 -10.86 5.87 8.01
C PHE A 73 -10.22 5.02 6.88
N SER A 74 -10.98 4.72 5.83
CA SER A 74 -10.50 3.89 4.72
C SER A 74 -9.38 4.57 3.93
N ALA A 75 -9.47 5.89 3.73
CA ALA A 75 -8.43 6.68 3.08
C ALA A 75 -7.11 6.66 3.87
N ASP A 76 -7.19 6.72 5.20
CA ASP A 76 -6.01 6.71 6.07
C ASP A 76 -5.44 5.30 6.25
N ALA A 77 -6.29 4.28 6.37
CA ALA A 77 -5.88 2.88 6.43
C ALA A 77 -5.11 2.46 5.17
N THR A 78 -5.62 2.84 3.99
CA THR A 78 -4.95 2.58 2.71
C THR A 78 -3.64 3.36 2.58
N PHE A 79 -3.57 4.61 3.06
CA PHE A 79 -2.33 5.36 3.12
C PHE A 79 -1.29 4.71 4.05
N HIS A 80 -1.70 4.21 5.21
CA HIS A 80 -0.82 3.45 6.10
C HIS A 80 -0.29 2.16 5.47
N SER A 81 -1.11 1.46 4.68
CA SER A 81 -0.67 0.28 3.93
C SER A 81 0.49 0.60 2.95
N VAL A 82 0.45 1.77 2.30
CA VAL A 82 1.57 2.26 1.47
C VAL A 82 2.85 2.40 2.30
N LYS A 83 2.76 3.01 3.49
CA LYS A 83 3.93 3.18 4.38
C LYS A 83 4.57 1.86 4.78
N PHE A 84 3.77 0.83 5.07
CA PHE A 84 4.29 -0.50 5.41
C PHE A 84 4.92 -1.19 4.20
N SER A 85 4.28 -1.13 3.04
CA SER A 85 4.82 -1.69 1.79
C SER A 85 6.15 -1.05 1.38
N VAL A 86 6.29 0.28 1.55
CA VAL A 86 7.58 0.98 1.29
C VAL A 86 8.68 0.50 2.22
N ARG A 87 8.37 0.31 3.51
CA ARG A 87 9.33 -0.25 4.48
C ARG A 87 9.74 -1.68 4.10
N ALA A 88 8.79 -2.50 3.67
CA ALA A 88 9.08 -3.86 3.19
C ALA A 88 10.03 -3.85 1.99
N ILE A 89 9.80 -2.98 0.99
CA ILE A 89 10.72 -2.80 -0.14
C ILE A 89 12.14 -2.42 0.33
N ALA A 90 12.26 -1.48 1.27
CA ALA A 90 13.55 -1.09 1.81
C ALA A 90 14.26 -2.26 2.51
N SER A 91 13.53 -3.06 3.30
CA SER A 91 14.04 -4.28 3.93
C SER A 91 14.47 -5.33 2.90
N HIS A 92 13.69 -5.54 1.84
CA HIS A 92 14.05 -6.42 0.74
C HIS A 92 15.34 -5.97 0.05
N MET A 93 15.49 -4.67 -0.21
CA MET A 93 16.73 -4.11 -0.78
C MET A 93 17.94 -4.30 0.13
N ALA A 94 17.78 -4.09 1.45
CA ALA A 94 18.84 -4.32 2.42
C ALA A 94 19.25 -5.80 2.47
N ALA A 95 18.29 -6.72 2.52
CA ALA A 95 18.54 -8.17 2.51
C ALA A 95 19.29 -8.61 1.25
N ARG A 96 18.88 -8.10 0.07
CA ARG A 96 19.59 -8.36 -1.19
C ARG A 96 21.03 -7.85 -1.14
N ARG A 97 21.25 -6.62 -0.65
CA ARG A 97 22.62 -6.07 -0.51
C ARG A 97 23.51 -6.97 0.37
N LEU A 98 23.00 -7.41 1.53
CA LEU A 98 23.74 -8.31 2.42
C LEU A 98 24.03 -9.67 1.78
N LEU A 99 23.04 -10.24 1.07
CA LEU A 99 23.19 -11.50 0.34
C LEU A 99 24.34 -11.43 -0.66
N TRP A 100 24.39 -10.35 -1.44
CA TRP A 100 25.46 -10.13 -2.41
C TRP A 100 26.81 -9.85 -1.75
N LEU A 101 26.85 -9.01 -0.71
CA LEU A 101 28.10 -8.72 0.02
C LEU A 101 28.76 -9.97 0.60
N ARG A 102 27.96 -10.91 1.15
CA ARG A 102 28.47 -12.20 1.66
C ARG A 102 29.17 -13.02 0.58
N HIS A 103 28.81 -12.83 -0.68
CA HIS A 103 29.41 -13.53 -1.80
C HIS A 103 30.68 -12.86 -2.33
N TRP A 104 30.87 -11.57 -2.04
CA TRP A 104 32.08 -10.81 -2.42
C TRP A 104 33.19 -10.86 -1.36
N GLN A 105 32.93 -11.45 -0.19
CA GLN A 105 33.91 -11.73 0.87
C GLN A 105 34.40 -13.17 0.78
#